data_AF-A0A3Q9MRF9-F1
#
_entry.id   AF-A0A3Q9MRF9-F1
#
_cell.length_a   1.000
_cell.length_b   1.000
_cell.length_c   1.000
_cell.angle_alpha   90.00
_cell.angle_beta   90.00
_cell.angle_gamma   90.00
#
_symmetry.space_group_name_H-M   'P 1'
#
loop_
_entity.id
_entity.type
_entity.pdbx_description
1 polymer ?
#
loop_
_entity_poly.entity_id
_entity_poly.type
_entity_poly.pdbx_seq_one_letter_code
_entity_poly.pdbx_strand_id
1 'polypeptide(L)'
;MRHTVIFASAFATLVTASAFAADLPGKGITVQPIQSTISEETFQTLLVSRALEKLGYTVNKPSEVDYNVGYTSIASGDATFTAVNWQPLHDDMYAAAGGDKKFYREGVFVSGAAQGYLIDKKTAEQYNITNIAQLKDPKIAKIFDTNGDGKADMMGCSPGWGCEAVINHQNKAFDLQKTVEVSHGNYAAMMADTITRFKEGKPVLYYTWTPYWVSDVMKPGKDVVWLQVPFSSLPGEQKNIDTKLPNGANYGFPVNTMHIVANKAWAEKNPAAAKLFAIMKLPLADINAQNAMMHAGKSSEADVQGHVDGWINAHQQQFDGWVKEALAAQK
;
A
#
# COMPACT_ATOMS: atom_id res chain seq x y z
N MET A 1 49.31 76.19 19.07
CA MET A 1 48.70 75.62 20.30
C MET A 1 47.19 75.66 20.16
N ARG A 2 46.55 74.60 20.68
CA ARG A 2 45.11 74.37 20.89
C ARG A 2 44.32 73.76 19.72
N HIS A 3 44.22 72.43 19.82
CA HIS A 3 43.22 71.58 19.21
C HIS A 3 41.80 71.96 19.65
N THR A 4 40.83 71.79 18.76
CA THR A 4 39.42 71.66 19.14
C THR A 4 38.80 70.59 18.25
N VAL A 5 38.50 69.45 18.86
CA VAL A 5 37.81 68.30 18.26
C VAL A 5 36.49 68.19 18.99
N ILE A 6 35.33 68.31 18.32
CA ILE A 6 34.06 67.76 18.83
C ILE A 6 33.17 67.29 17.65
N PHE A 7 33.11 65.97 17.55
CA PHE A 7 32.00 65.05 17.25
C PHE A 7 30.85 65.47 16.32
N ALA A 8 30.84 64.89 15.11
CA ALA A 8 29.63 64.64 14.34
C ALA A 8 29.03 63.27 14.75
N SER A 9 27.87 63.29 15.41
CA SER A 9 27.13 62.07 15.75
C SER A 9 26.39 61.56 14.51
N ALA A 10 26.94 60.52 13.86
CA ALA A 10 26.25 59.79 12.81
C ALA A 10 25.21 58.84 13.45
N PHE A 11 23.93 59.14 13.25
CA PHE A 11 22.83 58.27 13.66
C PHE A 11 22.70 57.13 12.65
N ALA A 12 23.37 56.01 12.90
CA ALA A 12 23.23 54.79 12.10
C ALA A 12 21.92 54.09 12.50
N THR A 13 20.86 54.26 11.71
CA THR A 13 19.65 53.45 11.80
C THR A 13 19.97 52.02 11.37
N LEU A 14 20.24 51.16 12.36
CA LEU A 14 20.23 49.71 12.19
C LEU A 14 18.80 49.28 11.87
N VAL A 15 18.50 49.08 10.58
CA VAL A 15 17.34 48.30 10.15
C VAL A 15 17.67 46.84 10.45
N THR A 16 17.30 46.37 11.64
CA THR A 16 17.21 44.95 11.92
C THR A 16 16.10 44.39 11.03
N ALA A 17 16.47 43.76 9.91
CA ALA A 17 15.57 42.88 9.20
C ALA A 17 15.25 41.70 10.13
N SER A 18 14.12 41.77 10.85
CA SER A 18 13.50 40.61 11.45
C SER A 18 13.15 39.66 10.30
N ALA A 19 13.99 38.65 10.07
CA ALA A 19 13.62 37.51 9.27
C ALA A 19 12.48 36.80 10.03
N PHE A 20 11.24 37.19 9.76
CA PHE A 20 10.10 36.36 10.11
C PHE A 20 10.31 35.06 9.34
N ALA A 21 10.61 33.98 10.05
CA ALA A 21 10.49 32.65 9.48
C ALA A 21 9.09 32.57 8.88
N ALA A 22 9.00 32.39 7.57
CA ALA A 22 7.70 32.27 6.91
C ALA A 22 6.96 31.11 7.60
N ASP A 23 5.74 31.37 8.06
CA ASP A 23 4.93 30.33 8.69
C ASP A 23 4.73 29.21 7.67
N LEU A 24 5.13 27.99 8.04
CA LEU A 24 4.98 26.81 7.19
C LEU A 24 3.50 26.59 6.88
N PRO A 25 3.15 26.12 5.67
CA PRO A 25 1.77 26.04 5.19
C PRO A 25 0.83 25.21 6.07
N GLY A 26 1.36 24.23 6.80
CA GLY A 26 0.58 23.37 7.70
C GLY A 26 0.45 23.86 9.13
N LYS A 27 1.03 25.01 9.50
CA LYS A 27 1.05 25.50 10.89
C LYS A 27 -0.37 25.64 11.44
N GLY A 28 -0.65 24.97 12.55
CA GLY A 28 -1.97 24.98 13.21
C GLY A 28 -3.02 24.07 12.56
N ILE A 29 -2.64 23.26 11.57
CA ILE A 29 -3.52 22.29 10.92
C ILE A 29 -3.13 20.89 11.37
N THR A 30 -4.10 20.16 11.93
CA THR A 30 -3.95 18.75 12.30
C THR A 30 -4.37 17.84 11.15
N VAL A 31 -3.59 16.79 10.92
CA VAL A 31 -3.84 15.74 9.92
C VAL A 31 -4.12 14.42 10.63
N GLN A 32 -5.13 13.69 10.17
CA GLN A 32 -5.46 12.34 10.61
C GLN A 32 -5.21 11.34 9.48
N PRO A 33 -4.06 10.64 9.45
CA PRO A 33 -3.84 9.54 8.52
C PRO A 33 -4.75 8.35 8.87
N ILE A 34 -5.10 7.56 7.85
CA ILE A 34 -5.86 6.33 8.03
C ILE A 34 -5.30 5.21 7.13
N GLN A 35 -5.22 4.01 7.69
CA GLN A 35 -4.73 2.79 7.04
C GLN A 35 -5.55 1.58 7.50
N SER A 36 -5.28 0.40 6.95
CA SER A 36 -5.88 -0.83 7.47
C SER A 36 -5.16 -1.32 8.72
N THR A 37 -5.66 -2.43 9.28
CA THR A 37 -5.00 -3.15 10.38
C THR A 37 -3.77 -3.96 9.92
N ILE A 38 -3.42 -3.90 8.64
CA ILE A 38 -2.17 -4.48 8.11
C ILE A 38 -1.00 -3.59 8.59
N SER A 39 -0.23 -4.07 9.58
CA SER A 39 0.88 -3.30 10.13
C SER A 39 1.95 -2.97 9.08
N GLU A 40 2.10 -3.79 8.04
CA GLU A 40 2.99 -3.58 6.89
C GLU A 40 2.67 -2.30 6.08
N GLU A 41 1.49 -1.69 6.26
CA GLU A 41 1.13 -0.41 5.63
C GLU A 41 1.67 0.81 6.38
N THR A 42 2.14 0.62 7.62
CA THR A 42 2.51 1.71 8.52
C THR A 42 3.72 2.48 8.00
N PHE A 43 4.70 1.79 7.40
CA PHE A 43 5.91 2.41 6.89
C PHE A 43 5.63 3.48 5.84
N GLN A 44 4.87 3.14 4.80
CA GLN A 44 4.56 4.08 3.72
C GLN A 44 3.62 5.20 4.19
N THR A 45 2.73 4.93 5.15
CA THR A 45 1.85 5.94 5.75
C THR A 45 2.65 6.96 6.56
N LEU A 46 3.56 6.49 7.42
CA LEU A 46 4.41 7.36 8.23
C LEU A 46 5.43 8.14 7.38
N LEU A 47 5.87 7.61 6.24
CA LEU A 47 6.70 8.38 5.31
C LEU A 47 5.99 9.63 4.80
N VAL A 48 4.70 9.52 4.46
CA VAL A 48 3.87 10.67 4.08
C VAL A 48 3.67 11.61 5.27
N SER A 49 3.42 11.07 6.47
CA SER A 49 3.32 11.86 7.70
C SER A 49 4.59 12.69 7.96
N ARG A 50 5.79 12.12 7.83
CA ARG A 50 7.07 12.82 8.01
C ARG A 50 7.24 13.95 7.00
N ALA A 51 6.81 13.76 5.76
CA ALA A 51 6.86 14.81 4.75
C ALA A 51 5.87 15.95 5.06
N LEU A 52 4.67 15.64 5.56
CA LEU A 52 3.71 16.64 6.04
C LEU A 52 4.23 17.41 7.27
N GLU A 53 4.91 16.75 8.21
CA GLU A 53 5.55 17.42 9.35
C GLU A 53 6.57 18.48 8.89
N LYS A 54 7.32 18.22 7.81
CA LYS A 54 8.23 19.23 7.20
C LYS A 54 7.50 20.42 6.58
N LEU A 55 6.23 20.26 6.22
CA LEU A 55 5.35 21.33 5.79
C LEU A 55 4.64 22.03 6.97
N GLY A 56 4.93 21.64 8.21
CA GLY A 56 4.45 22.29 9.43
C GLY A 56 3.12 21.74 9.98
N TYR A 57 2.58 20.67 9.40
CA TYR A 57 1.37 20.02 9.91
C TYR A 57 1.64 19.30 11.24
N THR A 58 0.66 19.29 12.13
CA THR A 58 0.63 18.34 13.24
C THR A 58 -0.03 17.05 12.77
N VAL A 59 0.71 15.94 12.71
CA VAL A 59 0.17 14.68 12.18
C VAL A 59 -0.09 13.71 13.33
N ASN A 60 -1.34 13.28 13.47
CA ASN A 60 -1.72 12.27 14.45
C ASN A 60 -1.18 10.89 14.06
N LYS A 61 -1.14 9.97 15.03
CA LYS A 61 -0.91 8.55 14.75
C LYS A 61 -1.97 8.04 13.76
N PRO A 62 -1.60 7.22 12.75
CA PRO A 62 -2.57 6.65 11.83
C PRO A 62 -3.68 5.90 12.58
N SER A 63 -4.93 6.09 12.17
CA SER A 63 -6.04 5.24 12.60
C SER A 63 -6.06 3.97 11.76
N GLU A 64 -6.21 2.82 12.40
CA GLU A 64 -6.31 1.51 11.75
C GLU A 64 -7.78 1.09 11.72
N VAL A 65 -8.35 0.92 10.52
CA VAL A 65 -9.77 0.60 10.31
C VAL A 65 -9.97 -0.34 9.12
N ASP A 66 -11.19 -0.84 8.94
CA ASP A 66 -11.57 -1.47 7.66
C ASP A 66 -11.48 -0.47 6.49
N TYR A 67 -11.11 -0.93 5.29
CA TYR A 67 -10.92 -0.05 4.13
C TYR A 67 -12.18 0.76 3.77
N ASN A 68 -13.38 0.19 3.85
CA ASN A 68 -14.60 0.95 3.54
C ASN A 68 -14.85 2.04 4.58
N VAL A 69 -14.59 1.76 5.86
CA VAL A 69 -14.63 2.77 6.93
C VAL A 69 -13.57 3.85 6.68
N GLY A 70 -12.39 3.47 6.20
CA GLY A 70 -11.35 4.40 5.80
C GLY A 70 -11.80 5.36 4.70
N TYR A 71 -12.38 4.82 3.62
CA TYR A 71 -12.89 5.63 2.51
C TYR A 71 -14.02 6.56 2.94
N THR A 72 -15.01 6.08 3.71
CA THR A 72 -16.11 6.92 4.18
C THR A 72 -15.64 8.02 5.13
N SER A 73 -14.68 7.73 6.02
CA SER A 73 -14.10 8.72 6.94
C SER A 73 -13.29 9.81 6.20
N ILE A 74 -12.55 9.45 5.15
CA ILE A 74 -11.88 10.45 4.31
C ILE A 74 -12.92 11.27 3.54
N ALA A 75 -13.98 10.64 3.02
CA ALA A 75 -15.02 11.34 2.26
C ALA A 75 -15.83 12.33 3.11
N SER A 76 -16.07 12.02 4.39
CA SER A 76 -16.72 12.91 5.37
C SER A 76 -15.78 14.02 5.87
N GLY A 77 -14.47 13.78 5.85
CA GLY A 77 -13.44 14.69 6.37
C GLY A 77 -13.03 14.40 7.82
N ASP A 78 -13.51 13.30 8.41
CA ASP A 78 -13.09 12.83 9.74
C ASP A 78 -11.64 12.27 9.70
N ALA A 79 -11.23 11.76 8.55
CA ALA A 79 -9.84 11.42 8.23
C ALA A 79 -9.33 12.29 7.07
N THR A 80 -8.02 12.51 7.02
CA THR A 80 -7.40 13.41 6.05
C THR A 80 -6.93 12.68 4.80
N PHE A 81 -6.12 11.62 4.97
CA PHE A 81 -5.55 10.88 3.84
C PHE A 81 -5.29 9.41 4.18
N THR A 82 -5.20 8.59 3.13
CA THR A 82 -4.62 7.25 3.17
C THR A 82 -3.50 7.14 2.14
N ALA A 83 -2.43 6.40 2.46
CA ALA A 83 -1.32 6.11 1.55
C ALA A 83 -1.45 4.73 0.87
N VAL A 84 -2.59 4.05 1.04
CA VAL A 84 -2.82 2.66 0.64
C VAL A 84 -4.08 2.49 -0.21
N ASN A 85 -4.42 3.48 -1.04
CA ASN A 85 -5.44 3.27 -2.07
C ASN A 85 -4.86 2.42 -3.20
N TRP A 86 -5.21 1.15 -3.24
CA TRP A 86 -4.85 0.24 -4.31
C TRP A 86 -5.73 0.45 -5.54
N GLN A 87 -5.10 0.65 -6.70
CA GLN A 87 -5.78 0.69 -7.99
C GLN A 87 -5.32 -0.50 -8.85
N PRO A 88 -6.25 -1.29 -9.43
CA PRO A 88 -7.71 -1.11 -9.41
C PRO A 88 -8.44 -1.79 -8.25
N LEU A 89 -7.73 -2.43 -7.31
CA LEU A 89 -8.34 -3.27 -6.27
C LEU A 89 -9.42 -2.58 -5.43
N HIS A 90 -9.26 -1.29 -5.14
CA HIS A 90 -10.19 -0.50 -4.32
C HIS A 90 -11.10 0.41 -5.16
N ASP A 91 -11.13 0.28 -6.50
CA ASP A 91 -11.89 1.20 -7.36
C ASP A 91 -13.40 1.18 -7.06
N ASP A 92 -13.98 0.00 -6.75
CA ASP A 92 -15.38 -0.11 -6.34
C ASP A 92 -15.64 0.64 -5.01
N MET A 93 -14.75 0.50 -4.01
CA MET A 93 -14.89 1.20 -2.72
C MET A 93 -14.71 2.71 -2.88
N TYR A 94 -13.72 3.13 -3.68
CA TYR A 94 -13.45 4.52 -4.01
C TYR A 94 -14.65 5.16 -4.71
N ALA A 95 -15.21 4.51 -5.73
CA ALA A 95 -16.39 4.97 -6.44
C ALA A 95 -17.63 5.06 -5.51
N ALA A 96 -17.88 4.03 -4.71
CA ALA A 96 -19.00 3.98 -3.77
C ALA A 96 -18.94 5.08 -2.70
N ALA A 97 -17.75 5.44 -2.24
CA ALA A 97 -17.55 6.54 -1.28
C ALA A 97 -17.57 7.94 -1.93
N GLY A 98 -17.84 8.04 -3.24
CA GLY A 98 -18.08 9.29 -3.96
C GLY A 98 -17.02 9.65 -5.01
N GLY A 99 -15.99 8.82 -5.18
CA GLY A 99 -14.96 8.97 -6.20
C GLY A 99 -14.31 10.35 -6.23
N ASP A 100 -13.95 10.83 -7.42
CA ASP A 100 -13.25 12.11 -7.62
C ASP A 100 -14.06 13.35 -7.16
N LYS A 101 -15.36 13.19 -6.85
CA LYS A 101 -16.19 14.25 -6.25
C LYS A 101 -15.87 14.44 -4.77
N LYS A 102 -15.38 13.39 -4.08
CA LYS A 102 -15.06 13.39 -2.65
C LYS A 102 -13.57 13.33 -2.38
N PHE A 103 -12.80 12.81 -3.32
CA PHE A 103 -11.38 12.56 -3.14
C PHE A 103 -10.49 13.40 -4.05
N TYR A 104 -9.32 13.72 -3.51
CA TYR A 104 -8.15 14.11 -4.27
C TYR A 104 -7.26 12.88 -4.43
N ARG A 105 -6.95 12.52 -5.68
CA ARG A 105 -6.07 11.39 -6.03
C ARG A 105 -5.25 11.78 -7.25
N GLU A 106 -3.99 12.14 -7.03
CA GLU A 106 -3.06 12.53 -8.09
C GLU A 106 -1.75 11.77 -7.96
N GLY A 107 -1.09 11.54 -9.09
CA GLY A 107 0.15 10.78 -9.13
C GLY A 107 -0.03 9.30 -8.80
N VAL A 108 1.09 8.62 -8.57
CA VAL A 108 1.18 7.17 -8.27
C VAL A 108 2.23 7.01 -7.20
N PHE A 109 1.86 6.69 -5.96
CA PHE A 109 2.82 6.64 -4.86
C PHE A 109 3.71 5.39 -4.94
N VAL A 110 3.11 4.23 -5.20
CA VAL A 110 3.80 2.95 -5.39
C VAL A 110 3.34 2.34 -6.71
N SER A 111 4.26 1.75 -7.47
CA SER A 111 3.96 1.12 -8.75
C SER A 111 4.58 -0.27 -8.84
N GLY A 112 4.05 -1.09 -9.74
CA GLY A 112 4.57 -2.44 -10.00
C GLY A 112 4.11 -3.48 -8.99
N ALA A 113 3.04 -3.21 -8.24
CA ALA A 113 2.50 -4.17 -7.30
C ALA A 113 1.84 -5.34 -8.04
N ALA A 114 2.06 -6.56 -7.56
CA ALA A 114 1.54 -7.77 -8.18
C ALA A 114 0.60 -8.50 -7.22
N GLN A 115 -0.32 -9.29 -7.77
CA GLN A 115 -1.28 -10.10 -7.02
C GLN A 115 -1.50 -11.41 -7.78
N GLY A 116 -1.95 -12.45 -7.08
CA GLY A 116 -2.25 -13.72 -7.73
C GLY A 116 -2.27 -14.91 -6.78
N TYR A 117 -2.45 -16.08 -7.40
CA TYR A 117 -2.53 -17.37 -6.72
C TYR A 117 -1.22 -18.11 -6.83
N LEU A 118 -0.83 -18.82 -5.77
CA LEU A 118 0.39 -19.61 -5.74
C LEU A 118 0.16 -20.97 -5.12
N ILE A 119 0.99 -21.90 -5.54
CA ILE A 119 1.17 -23.21 -4.93
C ILE A 119 2.65 -23.48 -4.68
N ASP A 120 2.97 -24.44 -3.81
CA ASP A 120 4.36 -24.89 -3.65
C ASP A 120 4.91 -25.49 -4.94
N LYS A 121 6.17 -25.15 -5.24
CA LYS A 121 6.83 -25.54 -6.48
C LYS A 121 6.95 -27.05 -6.61
N LYS A 122 7.19 -27.75 -5.49
CA LYS A 122 7.27 -29.21 -5.46
C LYS A 122 5.99 -29.87 -5.99
N THR A 123 4.84 -29.46 -5.50
CA THR A 123 3.54 -29.98 -5.97
C THR A 123 3.27 -29.54 -7.40
N ALA A 124 3.58 -28.29 -7.75
CA ALA A 124 3.43 -27.80 -9.12
C ALA A 124 4.18 -28.64 -10.13
N GLU A 125 5.44 -28.98 -9.86
CA GLU A 125 6.30 -29.79 -10.74
C GLU A 125 5.86 -31.25 -10.77
N GLN A 126 5.51 -31.83 -9.61
CA GLN A 126 5.10 -33.23 -9.52
C GLN A 126 3.84 -33.52 -10.35
N TYR A 127 2.89 -32.58 -10.40
CA TYR A 127 1.60 -32.74 -11.07
C TYR A 127 1.44 -31.87 -12.32
N ASN A 128 2.51 -31.19 -12.76
CA ASN A 128 2.51 -30.24 -13.87
C ASN A 128 1.37 -29.19 -13.78
N ILE A 129 1.21 -28.58 -12.61
CA ILE A 129 0.19 -27.57 -12.34
C ILE A 129 0.76 -26.18 -12.67
N THR A 130 0.16 -25.52 -13.66
CA THR A 130 0.57 -24.19 -14.14
C THR A 130 -0.58 -23.20 -14.22
N ASN A 131 -1.84 -23.68 -14.17
CA ASN A 131 -3.04 -22.86 -14.28
C ASN A 131 -4.07 -23.27 -13.23
N ILE A 132 -4.70 -22.30 -12.58
CA ILE A 132 -5.71 -22.53 -11.54
C ILE A 132 -6.90 -23.37 -12.05
N ALA A 133 -7.20 -23.31 -13.35
CA ALA A 133 -8.26 -24.10 -13.95
C ALA A 133 -8.04 -25.63 -13.83
N GLN A 134 -6.81 -26.08 -13.58
CA GLN A 134 -6.51 -27.50 -13.32
C GLN A 134 -7.15 -27.99 -12.00
N LEU A 135 -7.42 -27.09 -11.05
CA LEU A 135 -8.14 -27.42 -9.81
C LEU A 135 -9.62 -27.76 -10.04
N LYS A 136 -10.16 -27.62 -11.26
CA LYS A 136 -11.47 -28.19 -11.60
C LYS A 136 -11.50 -29.71 -11.55
N ASP A 137 -10.36 -30.37 -11.74
CA ASP A 137 -10.26 -31.81 -11.52
C ASP A 137 -10.22 -32.08 -10.01
N PRO A 138 -11.22 -32.78 -9.44
CA PRO A 138 -11.25 -33.11 -8.02
C PRO A 138 -10.00 -33.86 -7.54
N LYS A 139 -9.33 -34.63 -8.42
CA LYS A 139 -8.08 -35.32 -8.07
C LYS A 139 -6.93 -34.35 -7.84
N ILE A 140 -6.87 -33.27 -8.60
CA ILE A 140 -5.85 -32.23 -8.44
C ILE A 140 -6.21 -31.35 -7.24
N ALA A 141 -7.48 -30.95 -7.10
CA ALA A 141 -7.93 -30.16 -5.96
C ALA A 141 -7.68 -30.85 -4.62
N LYS A 142 -7.96 -32.15 -4.52
CA LYS A 142 -7.77 -32.95 -3.31
C LYS A 142 -6.32 -32.97 -2.79
N ILE A 143 -5.33 -32.64 -3.62
CA ILE A 143 -3.93 -32.51 -3.19
C ILE A 143 -3.78 -31.38 -2.16
N PHE A 144 -4.59 -30.33 -2.29
CA PHE A 144 -4.59 -29.14 -1.44
C PHE A 144 -5.68 -29.18 -0.35
N ASP A 145 -6.36 -30.33 -0.19
CA ASP A 145 -7.33 -30.54 0.87
C ASP A 145 -6.61 -30.64 2.24
N THR A 146 -7.08 -29.84 3.19
CA THR A 146 -6.55 -29.77 4.56
C THR A 146 -7.55 -30.24 5.61
N ASN A 147 -8.83 -30.37 5.25
CA ASN A 147 -9.92 -30.62 6.19
C ASN A 147 -10.65 -31.96 5.93
N GLY A 148 -10.40 -32.62 4.80
CA GLY A 148 -10.92 -33.93 4.42
C GLY A 148 -12.24 -33.92 3.66
N ASP A 149 -12.77 -32.76 3.26
CA ASP A 149 -14.03 -32.63 2.51
C ASP A 149 -13.90 -32.90 1.00
N GLY A 150 -12.66 -33.08 0.51
CA GLY A 150 -12.34 -33.37 -0.88
C GLY A 150 -12.13 -32.13 -1.77
N LYS A 151 -12.23 -30.90 -1.24
CA LYS A 151 -11.91 -29.66 -1.95
C LYS A 151 -10.51 -29.17 -1.62
N ALA A 152 -9.92 -28.39 -2.53
CA ALA A 152 -8.73 -27.62 -2.23
C ALA A 152 -9.08 -26.49 -1.27
N ASP A 153 -8.33 -26.35 -0.18
CA ASP A 153 -8.43 -25.17 0.70
C ASP A 153 -7.51 -24.07 0.17
N MET A 154 -8.09 -23.01 -0.38
CA MET A 154 -7.37 -21.81 -0.80
C MET A 154 -7.44 -20.74 0.28
N MET A 155 -6.29 -20.34 0.81
CA MET A 155 -6.21 -19.19 1.71
C MET A 155 -6.42 -17.90 0.89
N GLY A 156 -7.56 -17.25 1.10
CA GLY A 156 -7.97 -16.01 0.43
C GLY A 156 -7.72 -14.77 1.30
N CYS A 157 -8.45 -13.69 1.01
CA CYS A 157 -8.31 -12.41 1.72
C CYS A 157 -9.15 -12.29 2.98
N SER A 158 -8.84 -11.31 3.83
CA SER A 158 -9.71 -10.94 4.94
C SER A 158 -11.04 -10.35 4.43
N PRO A 159 -12.16 -10.57 5.13
CA PRO A 159 -13.43 -9.95 4.78
C PRO A 159 -13.34 -8.42 4.69
N GLY A 160 -13.97 -7.84 3.68
CA GLY A 160 -13.97 -6.40 3.42
C GLY A 160 -12.81 -5.90 2.56
N TRP A 161 -11.79 -6.73 2.29
CA TRP A 161 -10.68 -6.35 1.41
C TRP A 161 -11.08 -6.47 -0.07
N GLY A 162 -10.53 -5.61 -0.94
CA GLY A 162 -10.89 -5.62 -2.36
C GLY A 162 -10.56 -6.95 -3.06
N CYS A 163 -9.53 -7.66 -2.60
CA CYS A 163 -9.17 -8.97 -3.14
C CYS A 163 -10.15 -10.08 -2.77
N GLU A 164 -10.93 -9.96 -1.69
CA GLU A 164 -12.03 -10.90 -1.38
C GLU A 164 -13.03 -10.94 -2.54
N ALA A 165 -13.48 -9.77 -3.01
CA ALA A 165 -14.44 -9.66 -4.10
C ALA A 165 -13.89 -10.27 -5.40
N VAL A 166 -12.61 -10.01 -5.71
CA VAL A 166 -11.96 -10.56 -6.91
C VAL A 166 -11.81 -12.07 -6.84
N ILE A 167 -11.33 -12.61 -5.72
CA ILE A 167 -11.13 -14.06 -5.54
C ILE A 167 -12.47 -14.79 -5.62
N ASN A 168 -13.51 -14.29 -4.95
CA ASN A 168 -14.85 -14.90 -5.01
C ASN A 168 -15.46 -14.83 -6.42
N HIS A 169 -15.27 -13.71 -7.12
CA HIS A 169 -15.67 -13.58 -8.51
C HIS A 169 -14.95 -14.61 -9.40
N GLN A 170 -13.63 -14.74 -9.26
CA GLN A 170 -12.81 -15.65 -10.05
C GLN A 170 -13.07 -17.13 -9.74
N ASN A 171 -13.27 -17.49 -8.47
CA ASN A 171 -13.64 -18.84 -8.06
C ASN A 171 -14.94 -19.30 -8.77
N LYS A 172 -15.90 -18.39 -8.93
CA LYS A 172 -17.12 -18.64 -9.71
C LYS A 172 -16.87 -18.65 -11.21
N ALA A 173 -16.20 -17.62 -11.74
CA ALA A 173 -15.99 -17.46 -13.18
C ALA A 173 -15.18 -18.62 -13.78
N PHE A 174 -14.24 -19.18 -13.02
CA PHE A 174 -13.40 -20.30 -13.45
C PHE A 174 -14.01 -21.68 -13.14
N ASP A 175 -15.28 -21.75 -12.69
CA ASP A 175 -16.01 -22.98 -12.33
C ASP A 175 -15.27 -23.82 -11.27
N LEU A 176 -14.69 -23.16 -10.27
CA LEU A 176 -13.89 -23.77 -9.22
C LEU A 176 -14.67 -24.05 -7.92
N GLN A 177 -15.86 -23.45 -7.74
CA GLN A 177 -16.62 -23.55 -6.47
C GLN A 177 -16.96 -24.98 -6.02
N LYS A 178 -16.96 -25.94 -6.95
CA LYS A 178 -17.22 -27.36 -6.66
C LYS A 178 -16.01 -28.07 -6.04
N THR A 179 -14.81 -27.57 -6.30
CA THR A 179 -13.55 -28.25 -5.96
C THR A 179 -12.59 -27.37 -5.19
N VAL A 180 -12.84 -26.07 -5.05
CA VAL A 180 -12.01 -25.13 -4.29
C VAL A 180 -12.89 -24.37 -3.30
N GLU A 181 -12.53 -24.48 -2.03
CA GLU A 181 -13.10 -23.68 -0.94
C GLU A 181 -12.14 -22.52 -0.65
N VAL A 182 -12.67 -21.30 -0.63
CA VAL A 182 -11.85 -20.11 -0.32
C VAL A 182 -12.07 -19.74 1.13
N SER A 183 -11.02 -19.89 1.93
CA SER A 183 -11.04 -19.44 3.31
C SER A 183 -10.86 -17.93 3.36
N HIS A 184 -11.75 -17.25 4.08
CA HIS A 184 -11.67 -15.83 4.40
C HIS A 184 -11.63 -15.67 5.92
N GLY A 185 -10.66 -14.93 6.44
CA GLY A 185 -10.43 -14.80 7.88
C GLY A 185 -9.33 -13.79 8.17
N ASN A 186 -8.62 -13.94 9.29
CA ASN A 186 -7.43 -13.13 9.53
C ASN A 186 -6.30 -13.60 8.60
N TYR A 187 -6.01 -12.83 7.56
CA TYR A 187 -5.00 -13.21 6.54
C TYR A 187 -3.63 -13.54 7.14
N ALA A 188 -3.13 -12.74 8.09
CA ALA A 188 -1.81 -12.97 8.69
C ALA A 188 -1.75 -14.30 9.45
N ALA A 189 -2.78 -14.63 10.24
CA ALA A 189 -2.89 -15.91 10.94
C ALA A 189 -2.99 -17.08 9.96
N MET A 190 -3.86 -16.97 8.95
CA MET A 190 -4.00 -18.00 7.93
C MET A 190 -2.70 -18.25 7.14
N MET A 191 -1.94 -17.19 6.85
CA MET A 191 -0.65 -17.31 6.20
C MET A 191 0.43 -17.91 7.11
N ALA A 192 0.39 -17.67 8.43
CA ALA A 192 1.28 -18.34 9.38
C ALA A 192 1.05 -19.86 9.40
N ASP A 193 -0.21 -20.29 9.38
CA ASP A 193 -0.59 -21.71 9.29
C ASP A 193 -0.17 -22.31 7.93
N THR A 194 -0.40 -21.57 6.84
CA THR A 194 0.03 -21.96 5.48
C THR A 194 1.53 -22.19 5.40
N ILE A 195 2.32 -21.30 5.98
CA ILE A 195 3.78 -21.41 5.99
C ILE A 195 4.25 -22.57 6.86
N THR A 196 3.59 -22.81 8.00
CA THR A 196 3.87 -23.97 8.84
C THR A 196 3.63 -25.26 8.06
N ARG A 197 2.49 -25.37 7.37
CA ARG A 197 2.18 -26.49 6.48
C ARG A 197 3.19 -26.66 5.35
N PHE A 198 3.60 -25.56 4.72
CA PHE A 198 4.64 -25.57 3.69
C PHE A 198 5.98 -26.11 4.23
N LYS A 199 6.40 -25.68 5.43
CA LYS A 199 7.62 -26.15 6.09
C LYS A 199 7.57 -27.64 6.45
N GLU A 200 6.39 -28.21 6.65
CA GLU A 200 6.18 -29.65 6.78
C GLU A 200 6.25 -30.41 5.44
N GLY A 201 6.52 -29.71 4.33
CA GLY A 201 6.63 -30.30 2.99
C GLY A 201 5.28 -30.72 2.39
N LYS A 202 4.17 -30.20 2.93
CA LYS A 202 2.80 -30.46 2.48
C LYS A 202 2.37 -29.44 1.41
N PRO A 203 1.45 -29.82 0.51
CA PRO A 203 0.94 -28.90 -0.52
C PRO A 203 0.21 -27.69 0.07
N VAL A 204 0.39 -26.52 -0.54
CA VAL A 204 -0.31 -25.28 -0.16
C VAL A 204 -0.89 -24.58 -1.38
N LEU A 205 -2.03 -23.91 -1.20
CA LEU A 205 -2.69 -23.06 -2.18
C LEU A 205 -3.14 -21.76 -1.49
N TYR A 206 -2.71 -20.62 -2.00
CA TYR A 206 -3.03 -19.33 -1.37
C TYR A 206 -2.99 -18.18 -2.38
N TYR A 207 -3.68 -17.11 -2.04
CA TYR A 207 -3.55 -15.80 -2.67
C TYR A 207 -2.53 -14.95 -1.91
N THR A 208 -1.74 -14.13 -2.61
CA THR A 208 -0.91 -13.08 -1.99
C THR A 208 -0.69 -11.91 -2.94
N TRP A 209 0.03 -10.89 -2.46
CA TRP A 209 0.45 -9.72 -3.23
C TRP A 209 1.90 -9.33 -2.94
N THR A 210 2.43 -8.44 -3.77
CA THR A 210 3.66 -7.71 -3.52
C THR A 210 3.37 -6.19 -3.58
N PRO A 211 3.87 -5.39 -2.63
CA PRO A 211 4.81 -5.78 -1.58
C PRO A 211 4.13 -6.44 -0.36
N TYR A 212 4.70 -7.55 0.13
CA TYR A 212 4.29 -8.21 1.38
C TYR A 212 5.34 -9.25 1.82
N TRP A 213 5.45 -9.51 3.13
CA TRP A 213 6.50 -10.35 3.71
C TRP A 213 6.46 -11.82 3.26
N VAL A 214 5.29 -12.32 2.82
CA VAL A 214 5.10 -13.72 2.40
C VAL A 214 6.09 -14.12 1.30
N SER A 215 6.39 -13.22 0.36
CA SER A 215 7.30 -13.49 -0.76
C SER A 215 8.77 -13.62 -0.34
N ASP A 216 9.13 -13.15 0.86
CA ASP A 216 10.48 -13.35 1.42
C ASP A 216 10.64 -14.72 2.08
N VAL A 217 9.54 -15.27 2.61
CA VAL A 217 9.51 -16.59 3.26
C VAL A 217 9.31 -17.71 2.24
N MET A 218 8.36 -17.53 1.30
CA MET A 218 8.07 -18.47 0.22
C MET A 218 8.37 -17.79 -1.12
N LYS A 219 9.60 -17.96 -1.62
CA LYS A 219 10.10 -17.20 -2.78
C LYS A 219 9.56 -17.77 -4.09
N PRO A 220 8.87 -16.97 -4.93
CA PRO A 220 8.48 -17.40 -6.26
C PRO A 220 9.67 -17.88 -7.10
N GLY A 221 9.49 -18.99 -7.82
CA GLY A 221 10.51 -19.63 -8.64
C GLY A 221 11.44 -20.57 -7.89
N LYS A 222 11.50 -20.47 -6.56
CA LYS A 222 12.29 -21.37 -5.69
C LYS A 222 11.41 -22.27 -4.82
N ASP A 223 10.51 -21.67 -4.06
CA ASP A 223 9.70 -22.35 -3.05
C ASP A 223 8.25 -22.53 -3.54
N VAL A 224 7.74 -21.54 -4.28
CA VAL A 224 6.37 -21.48 -4.80
C VAL A 224 6.36 -21.02 -6.25
N VAL A 225 5.24 -21.21 -6.95
CA VAL A 225 5.03 -20.72 -8.31
C VAL A 225 3.67 -20.02 -8.43
N TRP A 226 3.63 -18.97 -9.24
CA TRP A 226 2.38 -18.30 -9.60
C TRP A 226 1.57 -19.16 -10.56
N LEU A 227 0.28 -19.31 -10.29
CA LEU A 227 -0.66 -19.94 -11.19
C LEU A 227 -1.21 -18.92 -12.19
N GLN A 228 -1.23 -19.31 -13.46
CA GLN A 228 -2.01 -18.57 -14.44
C GLN A 228 -3.51 -18.81 -14.26
N VAL A 229 -4.33 -17.95 -14.86
CA VAL A 229 -5.78 -18.10 -14.95
C VAL A 229 -6.20 -18.42 -16.38
N PRO A 230 -7.37 -19.03 -16.61
CA PRO A 230 -7.78 -19.41 -17.97
C PRO A 230 -8.16 -18.21 -18.85
N PHE A 231 -8.65 -17.12 -18.24
CA PHE A 231 -9.00 -15.87 -18.90
C PHE A 231 -9.14 -14.75 -17.86
N SER A 232 -9.16 -13.49 -18.31
CA SER A 232 -9.38 -12.34 -17.43
C SER A 232 -10.84 -12.27 -16.99
N SER A 233 -11.08 -12.21 -15.68
CA SER A 233 -12.41 -12.07 -15.10
C SER A 233 -12.30 -11.30 -13.79
N LEU A 234 -12.89 -10.11 -13.74
CA LEU A 234 -12.82 -9.20 -12.60
C LEU A 234 -14.23 -8.62 -12.32
N PRO A 235 -14.55 -8.28 -11.06
CA PRO A 235 -15.85 -7.72 -10.70
C PRO A 235 -15.92 -6.19 -10.95
N GLY A 236 -17.13 -5.65 -10.86
CA GLY A 236 -17.35 -4.20 -10.65
C GLY A 236 -16.72 -3.29 -11.70
N GLU A 237 -16.12 -2.20 -11.23
CA GLU A 237 -15.36 -1.23 -12.04
C GLU A 237 -14.19 -1.89 -12.81
N GLN A 238 -13.73 -3.05 -12.37
CA GLN A 238 -12.61 -3.77 -12.97
C GLN A 238 -13.03 -4.72 -14.12
N LYS A 239 -14.32 -4.90 -14.38
CA LYS A 239 -14.86 -5.95 -15.29
C LYS A 239 -14.33 -5.94 -16.71
N ASN A 240 -13.87 -4.80 -17.20
CA ASN A 240 -13.37 -4.63 -18.58
C ASN A 240 -11.84 -4.66 -18.68
N ILE A 241 -11.13 -4.91 -17.57
CA ILE A 241 -9.66 -4.94 -17.56
C ILE A 241 -9.18 -6.29 -18.12
N ASP A 242 -8.36 -6.24 -19.18
CA ASP A 242 -7.57 -7.39 -19.62
C ASP A 242 -6.31 -7.50 -18.77
N THR A 243 -6.12 -8.66 -18.14
CA THR A 243 -4.99 -8.96 -17.25
C THR A 243 -3.89 -9.76 -17.95
N LYS A 244 -4.03 -10.00 -19.27
CA LYS A 244 -2.97 -10.63 -20.06
C LYS A 244 -1.77 -9.72 -20.18
N LEU A 245 -0.60 -10.28 -19.91
CA LEU A 245 0.68 -9.67 -20.18
C LEU A 245 0.98 -9.70 -21.68
N PRO A 246 1.90 -8.84 -22.18
CA PRO A 246 2.28 -8.82 -23.59
C PRO A 246 2.80 -10.16 -24.15
N ASN A 247 3.32 -11.03 -23.28
CA ASN A 247 3.77 -12.38 -23.65
C ASN A 247 2.64 -13.42 -23.67
N GLY A 248 1.39 -13.01 -23.46
CA GLY A 248 0.20 -13.87 -23.42
C GLY A 248 -0.06 -14.55 -22.08
N ALA A 249 0.85 -14.47 -21.12
CA ALA A 249 0.62 -15.01 -19.78
C ALA A 249 -0.47 -14.22 -19.06
N ASN A 250 -1.27 -14.91 -18.24
CA ASN A 250 -2.34 -14.26 -17.49
C ASN A 250 -2.37 -14.76 -16.05
N TYR A 251 -2.12 -13.87 -15.09
CA TYR A 251 -2.13 -14.21 -13.66
C TYR A 251 -3.42 -13.79 -12.95
N GLY A 252 -4.42 -13.29 -13.69
CA GLY A 252 -5.75 -12.98 -13.20
C GLY A 252 -5.90 -11.62 -12.52
N PHE A 253 -4.79 -10.92 -12.29
CA PHE A 253 -4.78 -9.59 -11.70
C PHE A 253 -3.95 -8.65 -12.56
N PRO A 254 -4.36 -7.39 -12.75
CA PRO A 254 -3.53 -6.39 -13.40
C PRO A 254 -2.36 -5.99 -12.49
N VAL A 255 -1.34 -5.37 -13.08
CA VAL A 255 -0.33 -4.66 -12.28
C VAL A 255 -1.05 -3.56 -11.49
N ASN A 256 -0.88 -3.56 -10.18
CA ASN A 256 -1.50 -2.62 -9.29
C ASN A 256 -0.55 -1.44 -8.97
N THR A 257 -1.18 -0.34 -8.60
CA THR A 257 -0.54 0.85 -8.05
C THR A 257 -1.15 1.18 -6.70
N MET A 258 -0.39 1.84 -5.82
CA MET A 258 -0.94 2.49 -4.64
C MET A 258 -0.85 4.01 -4.80
N HIS A 259 -1.89 4.70 -4.36
CA HIS A 259 -2.01 6.15 -4.44
C HIS A 259 -2.22 6.73 -3.04
N ILE A 260 -1.76 7.97 -2.87
CA ILE A 260 -2.17 8.79 -1.75
C ILE A 260 -3.53 9.40 -2.12
N VAL A 261 -4.55 9.10 -1.32
CA VAL A 261 -5.90 9.64 -1.48
C VAL A 261 -6.22 10.51 -0.28
N ALA A 262 -6.70 11.72 -0.52
CA ALA A 262 -7.07 12.67 0.51
C ALA A 262 -8.51 13.18 0.35
N ASN A 263 -9.07 13.74 1.42
CA ASN A 263 -10.33 14.48 1.32
C ASN A 263 -10.17 15.65 0.32
N LYS A 264 -11.05 15.74 -0.67
CA LYS A 264 -10.91 16.71 -1.77
C LYS A 264 -10.90 18.15 -1.26
N ALA A 265 -11.88 18.52 -0.44
CA ALA A 265 -12.01 19.88 0.08
C ALA A 265 -10.84 20.27 0.99
N TRP A 266 -10.28 19.30 1.73
CA TRP A 266 -9.06 19.52 2.51
C TRP A 266 -7.86 19.76 1.58
N ALA A 267 -7.67 18.94 0.55
CA ALA A 267 -6.55 19.08 -0.39
C ALA A 267 -6.60 20.41 -1.15
N GLU A 268 -7.78 20.86 -1.57
CA GLU A 268 -8.00 22.17 -2.22
C GLU A 268 -7.59 23.35 -1.32
N LYS A 269 -7.79 23.22 -0.01
CA LYS A 269 -7.37 24.23 0.99
C LYS A 269 -5.90 24.12 1.39
N ASN A 270 -5.23 23.03 1.00
CA ASN A 270 -3.86 22.70 1.38
C ASN A 270 -3.01 22.37 0.13
N PRO A 271 -2.78 23.35 -0.77
CA PRO A 271 -2.14 23.10 -2.06
C PRO A 271 -0.72 22.54 -1.94
N ALA A 272 0.02 22.93 -0.90
CA ALA A 272 1.35 22.36 -0.61
C ALA A 272 1.27 20.85 -0.32
N ALA A 273 0.32 20.41 0.52
CA ALA A 273 0.11 18.99 0.79
C ALA A 273 -0.45 18.24 -0.43
N ALA A 274 -1.37 18.85 -1.19
CA ALA A 274 -1.88 18.27 -2.44
C ALA A 274 -0.74 18.02 -3.45
N LYS A 275 0.15 19.00 -3.64
CA LYS A 275 1.35 18.85 -4.47
C LYS A 275 2.26 17.76 -3.94
N LEU A 276 2.50 17.70 -2.63
CA LEU A 276 3.28 16.64 -2.00
C LEU A 276 2.73 15.25 -2.34
N PHE A 277 1.43 15.04 -2.14
CA PHE A 277 0.77 13.77 -2.42
C PHE A 277 0.91 13.34 -3.89
N ALA A 278 0.87 14.29 -4.82
CA ALA A 278 1.00 14.01 -6.25
C ALA A 278 2.42 13.57 -6.68
N ILE A 279 3.46 14.02 -5.97
CA ILE A 279 4.86 13.83 -6.40
C ILE A 279 5.62 12.77 -5.60
N MET A 280 5.15 12.41 -4.42
CA MET A 280 5.80 11.37 -3.62
C MET A 280 5.82 10.03 -4.37
N LYS A 281 6.95 9.33 -4.28
CA LYS A 281 7.21 8.03 -4.89
C LYS A 281 7.97 7.13 -3.92
N LEU A 282 7.43 5.97 -3.60
CA LEU A 282 8.10 4.99 -2.76
C LEU A 282 8.36 3.72 -3.58
N PRO A 283 9.63 3.32 -3.77
CA PRO A 283 9.96 2.07 -4.45
C PRO A 283 9.34 0.86 -3.74
N LEU A 284 8.71 -0.03 -4.53
CA LEU A 284 8.10 -1.26 -4.01
C LEU A 284 9.14 -2.16 -3.30
N ALA A 285 10.38 -2.16 -3.79
CA ALA A 285 11.46 -2.93 -3.20
C ALA A 285 11.79 -2.49 -1.77
N ASP A 286 11.67 -1.19 -1.47
CA ASP A 286 11.94 -0.66 -0.12
C ASP A 286 10.84 -1.07 0.85
N ILE A 287 9.59 -1.11 0.39
CA ILE A 287 8.45 -1.62 1.17
C ILE A 287 8.64 -3.11 1.44
N ASN A 288 9.06 -3.90 0.45
CA ASN A 288 9.39 -5.32 0.66
C ASN A 288 10.51 -5.50 1.70
N ALA A 289 11.62 -4.78 1.55
CA ALA A 289 12.73 -4.87 2.50
C ALA A 289 12.29 -4.48 3.92
N GLN A 290 11.43 -3.46 4.05
CA GLN A 290 10.90 -3.04 5.34
C GLN A 290 9.95 -4.10 5.95
N ASN A 291 9.07 -4.69 5.15
CA ASN A 291 8.17 -5.77 5.60
C ASN A 291 8.96 -7.02 6.02
N ALA A 292 10.05 -7.33 5.31
CA ALA A 292 10.96 -8.41 5.69
C ALA A 292 11.58 -8.17 7.08
N MET A 293 12.01 -6.93 7.37
CA MET A 293 12.56 -6.56 8.68
C MET A 293 11.51 -6.67 9.79
N MET A 294 10.27 -6.22 9.53
CA MET A 294 9.15 -6.39 10.47
C MET A 294 8.93 -7.87 10.79
N HIS A 295 8.86 -8.72 9.76
CA HIS A 295 8.67 -10.15 9.95
C HIS A 295 9.85 -10.84 10.66
N ALA A 296 11.08 -10.33 10.47
CA ALA A 296 12.27 -10.77 11.20
C ALA A 296 12.31 -10.31 12.68
N GLY A 297 11.26 -9.65 13.17
CA GLY A 297 11.09 -9.26 14.57
C GLY A 297 11.39 -7.79 14.88
N LYS A 298 11.63 -6.94 13.86
CA LYS A 298 11.78 -5.48 13.99
C LYS A 298 10.47 -4.76 13.65
N SER A 299 9.41 -5.10 14.39
CA SER A 299 8.04 -4.69 14.09
C SER A 299 7.41 -3.78 15.14
N SER A 300 8.14 -3.37 16.18
CA SER A 300 7.60 -2.43 17.16
C SER A 300 7.37 -1.05 16.54
N GLU A 301 6.52 -0.23 17.15
CA GLU A 301 6.27 1.14 16.69
C GLU A 301 7.58 1.96 16.58
N ALA A 302 8.50 1.78 17.52
CA ALA A 302 9.82 2.42 17.48
C ALA A 302 10.69 1.90 16.33
N ASP A 303 10.65 0.60 16.04
CA ASP A 303 11.39 0.02 14.91
C ASP A 303 10.86 0.59 13.59
N VAL A 304 9.54 0.62 13.38
CA VAL A 304 8.94 1.14 12.15
C VAL A 304 9.24 2.63 11.96
N GLN A 305 9.19 3.44 13.03
CA GLN A 305 9.64 4.83 12.96
C GLN A 305 11.13 4.93 12.57
N GLY A 306 11.99 4.10 13.16
CA GLY A 306 13.40 4.01 12.80
C GLY A 306 13.61 3.60 11.33
N HIS A 307 12.77 2.72 10.78
CA HIS A 307 12.81 2.33 9.36
C HIS A 307 12.47 3.51 8.45
N VAL A 308 11.47 4.32 8.80
CA VAL A 308 11.10 5.55 8.06
C VAL A 308 12.25 6.55 8.10
N ASP A 309 12.78 6.86 9.28
CA ASP A 309 13.87 7.82 9.43
C ASP A 309 15.14 7.33 8.72
N GLY A 310 15.42 6.03 8.77
CA GLY A 310 16.51 5.39 8.03
C GLY A 310 16.34 5.51 6.51
N TRP A 311 15.12 5.28 5.99
CA TRP A 311 14.82 5.46 4.58
C TRP A 311 14.99 6.91 4.13
N ILE A 312 14.50 7.88 4.93
CA ILE A 312 14.65 9.31 4.65
C ILE A 312 16.13 9.68 4.60
N ASN A 313 16.93 9.25 5.56
CA ASN A 313 18.37 9.52 5.58
C ASN A 313 19.08 8.94 4.34
N ALA A 314 18.69 7.75 3.89
CA ALA A 314 19.25 7.12 2.70
C ALA A 314 18.79 7.80 1.38
N HIS A 315 17.62 8.45 1.40
CA HIS A 315 17.00 9.11 0.24
C HIS A 315 16.83 10.62 0.44
N GLN A 316 17.72 11.24 1.20
CA GLN A 316 17.53 12.61 1.71
C GLN A 316 17.29 13.63 0.58
N GLN A 317 18.06 13.55 -0.50
CA GLN A 317 17.91 14.46 -1.64
C GLN A 317 16.53 14.35 -2.31
N GLN A 318 16.01 13.12 -2.43
CA GLN A 318 14.68 12.87 -2.99
C GLN A 318 13.59 13.40 -2.06
N PHE A 319 13.70 13.08 -0.76
CA PHE A 319 12.74 13.55 0.25
C PHE A 319 12.71 15.08 0.35
N ASP A 320 13.87 15.73 0.41
CA ASP A 320 13.98 17.19 0.44
C ASP A 320 13.46 17.83 -0.86
N GLY A 321 13.65 17.15 -2.00
CA GLY A 321 13.09 17.55 -3.29
C GLY A 321 11.57 17.65 -3.25
N TRP A 322 10.90 16.64 -2.70
CA TRP A 322 9.44 16.65 -2.53
C TRP A 322 8.96 17.79 -1.64
N VAL A 323 9.59 17.96 -0.47
CA VAL A 323 9.24 19.03 0.48
C VAL A 323 9.43 20.40 -0.17
N LYS A 324 10.54 20.61 -0.89
CA LYS A 324 10.83 21.87 -1.58
C LYS A 324 9.81 22.18 -2.67
N GLU A 325 9.45 21.20 -3.50
CA GLU A 325 8.42 21.38 -4.53
C GLU A 325 7.04 21.66 -3.93
N ALA A 326 6.70 20.98 -2.83
CA ALA A 326 5.45 21.21 -2.10
C ALA A 326 5.37 22.62 -1.51
N LEU A 327 6.45 23.11 -0.87
CA LEU A 327 6.52 24.48 -0.35
C LEU A 327 6.40 25.54 -1.47
N ALA A 328 6.88 25.24 -2.68
CA ALA A 328 6.77 26.16 -3.82
C ALA A 328 5.33 26.28 -4.38
N ALA A 329 4.46 25.32 -4.10
CA ALA A 329 3.05 25.32 -4.53
C ALA A 329 2.12 26.19 -3.65
N GLN A 330 2.68 26.88 -2.64
CA GLN A 330 1.94 27.81 -1.77
C GLN A 330 1.53 29.12 -2.48
N LYS A 331 1.89 29.28 -3.76
CA LYS A 331 1.61 30.47 -4.58
C LYS A 331 0.33 30.35 -5.38
#